data_AF-A0A2G9UZR4-F1
#
_entry.id   AF-A0A2G9UZR4-F1
#
_cell.length_a   1.000
_cell.length_b   1.000
_cell.length_c   1.000
_cell.angle_alpha   90.00
_cell.angle_beta   90.00
_cell.angle_gamma   90.00
#
_symmetry.space_group_name_H-M   'P 1'
#
loop_
_entity.id
_entity.type
_entity.pdbx_description
1 polymer ?
#
loop_
_entity_poly.entity_id
_entity_poly.type
_entity_poly.pdbx_seq_one_letter_code
_entity_poly.pdbx_strand_id
1 'polypeptide(L)'
;MYRQFRSAEQPHYRKWFKSCKLRVFGEQYPEFFEGGGDAIFSDINTLWAGYGPRSAKEVYKKLEVLGKFDTVICELVHPKFYHLDTCFTPVDRTTALWFPPAFSEQSKKEIMRRLPHSIAVSEEEANAFVCNAITVRNTVLSPVGVAAATREALAHRRMSVTELDMSEFVKSGGACHSLVLRL
;
A
#
# COMPACT_ATOMS: atom_id res chain seq x y z
N MET A 1 -2.47 -16.17 -2.63
CA MET A 1 -3.60 -15.22 -2.75
C MET A 1 -4.79 -15.77 -1.99
N TYR A 2 -5.52 -14.92 -1.26
CA TYR A 2 -6.62 -15.35 -0.39
C TYR A 2 -7.83 -15.83 -1.20
N ARG A 3 -8.20 -15.08 -2.25
CA ARG A 3 -9.35 -15.45 -3.10
C ARG A 3 -8.96 -16.41 -4.22
N GLN A 4 -9.68 -17.52 -4.32
CA GLN A 4 -9.38 -18.62 -5.26
C GLN A 4 -9.33 -18.18 -6.72
N PHE A 5 -10.22 -17.28 -7.16
CA PHE A 5 -10.27 -16.81 -8.54
C PHE A 5 -9.03 -16.01 -8.98
N ARG A 6 -8.26 -15.44 -8.04
CA ARG A 6 -6.98 -14.79 -8.35
C ARG A 6 -5.80 -15.75 -8.37
N SER A 7 -5.91 -16.91 -7.74
CA SER A 7 -4.79 -17.86 -7.62
C SER A 7 -4.24 -18.34 -8.96
N ALA A 8 -5.06 -18.31 -10.03
CA ALA A 8 -4.64 -18.59 -11.40
C ALA A 8 -3.65 -17.55 -11.97
N GLU A 9 -3.55 -16.35 -11.39
CA GLU A 9 -2.58 -15.32 -11.80
C GLU A 9 -1.14 -15.68 -11.36
N GLN A 10 -0.98 -16.44 -10.26
CA GLN A 10 0.33 -16.69 -9.64
C GLN A 10 1.36 -17.34 -10.57
N PRO A 11 1.02 -18.36 -11.40
CA PRO A 11 1.96 -18.94 -12.36
C PRO A 11 2.46 -17.94 -13.40
N HIS A 12 1.63 -16.97 -13.80
CA HIS A 12 2.00 -15.93 -14.77
C HIS A 12 3.00 -14.95 -14.17
N TYR A 13 2.73 -14.42 -12.97
CA TYR A 13 3.69 -13.55 -12.26
C TYR A 13 5.02 -14.26 -12.02
N ARG A 14 4.96 -15.53 -11.58
CA ARG A 14 6.16 -16.34 -11.35
C ARG A 14 6.99 -16.53 -12.61
N LYS A 15 6.34 -16.86 -13.73
CA LYS A 15 7.01 -17.00 -15.03
C LYS A 15 7.70 -15.69 -15.42
N TRP A 16 7.01 -14.57 -15.24
CA TRP A 16 7.56 -13.25 -15.54
C TRP A 16 8.77 -12.90 -14.66
N PHE A 17 8.67 -13.04 -13.34
CA PHE A 17 9.80 -12.78 -12.43
C PHE A 17 11.02 -13.66 -12.73
N LYS A 18 10.81 -14.95 -13.00
CA LYS A 18 11.90 -15.87 -13.41
C LYS A 18 12.54 -15.43 -14.72
N SER A 19 11.76 -14.94 -15.69
CA SER A 19 12.30 -14.40 -16.95
C SER A 19 13.14 -13.13 -16.75
N CYS A 20 12.81 -12.33 -15.73
CA CYS A 20 13.61 -11.18 -15.29
C CYS A 20 14.83 -11.56 -14.43
N LYS A 21 15.13 -12.86 -14.27
CA LYS A 21 16.21 -13.39 -13.42
C LYS A 21 16.07 -13.04 -11.94
N LEU A 22 14.84 -12.76 -11.47
CA LEU A 22 14.56 -12.51 -10.06
C LEU A 22 14.35 -13.83 -9.31
N ARG A 23 14.89 -13.92 -8.10
CA ARG A 23 14.66 -15.05 -7.20
C ARG A 23 13.25 -14.96 -6.62
N VAL A 24 12.46 -16.02 -6.78
CA VAL A 24 11.08 -16.09 -6.28
C VAL A 24 11.03 -16.95 -5.02
N PHE A 25 10.22 -16.53 -4.03
CA PHE A 25 10.03 -17.21 -2.76
C PHE A 25 8.55 -17.51 -2.49
N GLY A 26 8.29 -18.36 -1.49
CA GLY A 26 6.96 -18.55 -0.93
C GLY A 26 6.03 -19.49 -1.67
N GLU A 27 6.52 -20.27 -2.66
CA GLU A 27 5.69 -21.22 -3.41
C GLU A 27 5.02 -22.28 -2.51
N GLN A 28 5.67 -22.62 -1.39
CA GLN A 28 5.22 -23.61 -0.40
C GLN A 28 4.67 -22.99 0.89
N TYR A 29 4.46 -21.67 0.95
CA TYR A 29 3.93 -21.05 2.15
C TYR A 29 2.41 -21.30 2.22
N PRO A 30 1.90 -21.91 3.31
CA PRO A 30 0.47 -22.14 3.46
C PRO A 30 -0.32 -20.85 3.70
N GLU A 31 0.34 -19.78 4.14
CA GLU A 31 -0.28 -18.50 4.47
C GLU A 31 -0.51 -17.64 3.22
N PHE A 32 -1.56 -16.83 3.27
CA PHE A 32 -1.86 -15.90 2.19
C PHE A 32 -1.04 -14.62 2.32
N PHE A 33 -0.54 -14.16 1.16
CA PHE A 33 0.11 -12.87 0.98
C PHE A 33 -0.27 -12.32 -0.39
N GLU A 34 -0.72 -11.07 -0.45
CA GLU A 34 -1.14 -10.40 -1.70
C GLU A 34 -0.12 -9.35 -2.19
N GLY A 35 1.13 -9.41 -1.70
CA GLY A 35 2.26 -8.70 -2.31
C GLY A 35 2.24 -7.20 -2.02
N GLY A 36 2.61 -6.39 -3.02
CA GLY A 36 2.79 -4.94 -2.88
C GLY A 36 1.56 -4.19 -2.36
N GLY A 37 0.35 -4.71 -2.57
CA GLY A 37 -0.87 -4.12 -2.01
C GLY A 37 -0.92 -4.14 -0.48
N ASP A 38 -0.25 -5.09 0.16
CA ASP A 38 -0.22 -5.26 1.62
C ASP A 38 1.20 -5.09 2.22
N ALA A 39 2.18 -4.76 1.40
CA ALA A 39 3.58 -4.64 1.81
C ALA A 39 4.24 -3.48 1.06
N ILE A 40 4.34 -2.32 1.71
CA ILE A 40 4.75 -1.06 1.09
C ILE A 40 5.97 -0.50 1.82
N PHE A 41 7.04 -0.22 1.09
CA PHE A 41 8.22 0.44 1.64
C PHE A 41 8.06 1.96 1.66
N SER A 42 8.28 2.60 2.82
CA SER A 42 8.44 4.07 2.87
C SER A 42 9.87 4.50 2.57
N ASP A 43 10.83 3.64 2.90
CA ASP A 43 12.23 3.73 2.50
C ASP A 43 12.84 2.32 2.43
N ILE A 44 14.13 2.21 2.13
CA ILE A 44 14.82 0.92 2.02
C ILE A 44 14.89 0.13 3.34
N ASN A 45 14.66 0.78 4.48
CA ASN A 45 14.81 0.20 5.81
C ASN A 45 13.48 -0.08 6.50
N THR A 46 12.34 0.39 5.98
CA THR A 46 11.05 0.30 6.66
C THR A 46 9.97 -0.23 5.73
N LEU A 47 9.52 -1.46 6.01
CA LEU A 47 8.39 -2.12 5.34
C LEU A 47 7.12 -1.97 6.19
N TRP A 48 6.08 -1.38 5.63
CA TRP A 48 4.74 -1.33 6.21
C TRP A 48 3.94 -2.54 5.74
N ALA A 49 3.42 -3.32 6.68
CA ALA A 49 2.90 -4.67 6.45
C ALA A 49 1.46 -4.81 6.94
N GLY A 50 0.50 -4.70 6.02
CA GLY A 50 -0.94 -4.77 6.27
C GLY A 50 -1.45 -6.19 6.45
N TYR A 51 -2.17 -6.48 7.53
CA TYR A 51 -2.77 -7.80 7.73
C TYR A 51 -4.24 -7.73 8.15
N GLY A 52 -4.92 -8.87 8.02
CA GLY A 52 -6.29 -9.09 8.47
C GLY A 52 -7.16 -9.64 7.34
N PRO A 53 -7.63 -8.80 6.40
CA PRO A 53 -8.58 -9.25 5.36
C PRO A 53 -8.00 -10.17 4.30
N ARG A 54 -6.72 -9.98 3.90
CA ARG A 54 -6.12 -10.67 2.74
C ARG A 54 -4.81 -11.36 3.07
N SER A 55 -3.83 -10.60 3.57
CA SER A 55 -2.54 -11.14 4.00
C SER A 55 -2.58 -11.59 5.45
N ALA A 56 -1.97 -12.75 5.71
CA ALA A 56 -1.81 -13.32 7.05
C ALA A 56 -0.61 -12.68 7.75
N LYS A 57 -0.74 -12.37 9.04
CA LYS A 57 0.32 -11.71 9.82
C LYS A 57 1.62 -12.53 9.86
N GLU A 58 1.50 -13.85 9.86
CA GLU A 58 2.60 -14.80 10.00
C GLU A 58 3.53 -14.80 8.79
N VAL A 59 3.03 -14.40 7.61
CA VAL A 59 3.83 -14.39 6.38
C VAL A 59 4.97 -13.37 6.44
N TYR A 60 4.82 -12.31 7.23
CA TYR A 60 5.81 -11.24 7.34
C TYR A 60 7.12 -11.70 8.00
N LYS A 61 7.08 -12.70 8.90
CA LYS A 61 8.30 -13.33 9.44
C LYS A 61 9.13 -14.00 8.33
N LYS A 62 8.46 -14.44 7.26
CA LYS A 62 9.10 -15.09 6.12
C LYS A 62 9.65 -14.09 5.11
N LEU A 63 9.45 -12.78 5.30
CA LEU A 63 10.04 -11.77 4.43
C LEU A 63 11.45 -11.35 4.88
N GLU A 64 11.90 -11.75 6.07
CA GLU A 64 13.25 -11.46 6.59
C GLU A 64 14.37 -12.00 5.67
N VAL A 65 14.10 -13.06 4.90
CA VAL A 65 15.01 -13.60 3.88
C VAL A 65 15.30 -12.61 2.74
N LEU A 66 14.46 -11.59 2.55
CA LEU A 66 14.63 -10.59 1.49
C LEU A 66 15.66 -9.52 1.83
N GLY A 67 16.04 -9.36 3.10
CA GLY A 67 17.04 -8.39 3.51
C GLY A 67 16.85 -7.88 4.93
N LYS A 68 17.64 -6.85 5.29
CA LYS A 68 17.57 -6.19 6.58
C LYS A 68 16.70 -4.94 6.46
N PHE A 69 15.49 -5.01 6.99
CA PHE A 69 14.58 -3.88 7.14
C PHE A 69 13.66 -4.13 8.33
N ASP A 70 13.20 -3.05 8.96
CA ASP A 70 12.17 -3.07 9.98
C ASP A 70 10.82 -3.35 9.33
N THR A 71 10.14 -4.41 9.78
CA THR A 71 8.75 -4.67 9.38
C THR A 71 7.80 -4.08 10.43
N VAL A 72 7.00 -3.10 10.03
CA VAL A 72 5.98 -2.45 10.85
C VAL A 72 4.64 -3.06 10.51
N ILE A 73 4.10 -3.83 11.46
CA ILE A 73 2.82 -4.52 11.29
C ILE A 73 1.66 -3.53 11.45
N CYS A 74 0.76 -3.51 10.48
CA CYS A 74 -0.43 -2.68 10.44
C CYS A 74 -1.69 -3.54 10.34
N GLU A 75 -2.52 -3.52 11.38
CA GLU A 75 -3.79 -4.22 11.40
C GLU A 75 -4.87 -3.39 10.72
N LEU A 76 -5.46 -3.96 9.66
CA LEU A 76 -6.58 -3.35 8.95
C LEU A 76 -7.89 -3.79 9.59
N VAL A 77 -8.65 -2.83 10.11
CA VAL A 77 -9.90 -3.09 10.87
C VAL A 77 -11.15 -2.66 10.12
N HIS A 78 -11.00 -1.89 9.04
CA HIS A 78 -12.14 -1.34 8.32
C HIS A 78 -12.63 -2.27 7.20
N PRO A 79 -13.94 -2.52 7.08
CA PRO A 79 -14.47 -3.53 6.17
C PRO A 79 -14.25 -3.24 4.68
N LYS A 80 -14.18 -1.95 4.28
CA LYS A 80 -13.96 -1.54 2.88
C LYS A 80 -12.49 -1.58 2.43
N PHE A 81 -11.55 -1.33 3.35
CA PHE A 81 -10.14 -1.12 3.00
C PHE A 81 -9.35 -2.41 3.28
N TYR A 82 -9.47 -3.34 2.34
CA TYR A 82 -9.02 -4.73 2.51
C TYR A 82 -7.55 -4.97 2.13
N HIS A 83 -6.89 -4.00 1.49
CA HIS A 83 -5.46 -3.96 1.29
C HIS A 83 -4.88 -2.67 1.87
N LEU A 84 -3.63 -2.73 2.34
CA LEU A 84 -2.94 -1.57 2.92
C LEU A 84 -2.90 -0.39 1.94
N ASP A 85 -2.60 -0.65 0.67
CA ASP A 85 -2.47 0.38 -0.36
C ASP A 85 -3.77 1.14 -0.66
N THR A 86 -4.93 0.64 -0.23
CA THR A 86 -6.21 1.33 -0.41
C THR A 86 -6.44 2.43 0.62
N CYS A 87 -5.71 2.40 1.74
CA CYS A 87 -5.88 3.31 2.86
C CYS A 87 -4.58 3.92 3.40
N PHE A 88 -3.43 3.56 2.83
CA PHE A 88 -2.12 4.06 3.24
C PHE A 88 -1.12 4.04 2.09
N THR A 89 -0.46 5.18 1.86
CA THR A 89 0.63 5.34 0.90
C THR A 89 1.68 6.27 1.46
N PRO A 90 2.92 5.80 1.72
CA PRO A 90 4.05 6.67 1.95
C PRO A 90 4.30 7.58 0.74
N VAL A 91 4.43 8.88 1.00
CA VAL A 91 4.77 9.87 -0.02
C VAL A 91 6.23 10.32 0.12
N ASP A 92 6.79 10.21 1.32
CA ASP A 92 8.22 10.36 1.58
C ASP A 92 8.63 9.50 2.81
N ARG A 93 9.81 9.78 3.39
CA ARG A 93 10.35 9.02 4.52
C ARG A 93 9.65 9.30 5.86
N THR A 94 8.88 10.37 5.98
CA THR A 94 8.28 10.84 7.24
C THR A 94 6.78 11.14 7.11
N THR A 95 6.21 10.99 5.91
CA THR A 95 4.84 11.35 5.56
C THR A 95 4.20 10.23 4.74
N ALA A 96 2.98 9.87 5.11
CA ALA A 96 2.05 9.10 4.27
C ALA A 96 0.74 9.86 4.06
N LEU A 97 0.06 9.59 2.94
CA LEU A 97 -1.39 9.74 2.88
C LEU A 97 -2.01 8.53 3.55
N TRP A 98 -2.95 8.73 4.46
CA TRP A 98 -3.58 7.62 5.16
C TRP A 98 -5.01 7.94 5.60
N PHE A 99 -5.83 6.91 5.71
CA PHE A 99 -7.18 6.98 6.27
C PHE A 99 -7.18 6.35 7.68
N PRO A 100 -7.07 7.15 8.76
CA PRO A 100 -6.88 6.62 10.11
C PRO A 100 -7.92 5.58 10.55
N PRO A 101 -9.24 5.71 10.23
CA PRO A 101 -10.24 4.72 10.62
C PRO A 101 -10.00 3.32 10.03
N ALA A 102 -9.13 3.15 9.03
CA ALA A 102 -8.74 1.84 8.51
C ALA A 102 -7.86 1.00 9.46
N PHE A 103 -7.29 1.61 10.50
CA PHE A 103 -6.22 1.03 11.30
C PHE A 103 -6.63 0.80 12.76
N SER A 104 -6.09 -0.25 13.38
CA SER A 104 -6.17 -0.42 14.84
C SER A 104 -5.41 0.69 15.58
N GLU A 105 -5.76 0.93 16.84
CA GLU A 105 -5.12 1.98 17.65
C GLU A 105 -3.60 1.79 17.79
N GLN A 106 -3.13 0.55 17.87
CA GLN A 106 -1.70 0.27 17.91
C GLN A 106 -1.02 0.60 16.58
N SER A 107 -1.68 0.30 15.47
CA SER A 107 -1.18 0.64 14.13
C SER A 107 -1.12 2.15 13.92
N LYS A 108 -2.15 2.90 14.35
CA LYS A 108 -2.17 4.38 14.34
C LYS A 108 -0.98 4.96 15.10
N LYS A 109 -0.66 4.43 16.29
CA LYS A 109 0.48 4.86 17.09
C LYS A 109 1.80 4.65 16.36
N GLU A 110 2.02 3.49 15.75
CA GLU A 110 3.26 3.21 15.01
C GLU A 110 3.39 4.07 13.75
N ILE A 111 2.29 4.28 13.02
CA ILE A 111 2.25 5.21 11.87
C ILE A 111 2.67 6.60 12.32
N MET A 112 2.04 7.17 13.34
CA MET A 112 2.36 8.52 13.81
C MET A 112 3.74 8.62 14.46
N ARG A 113 4.27 7.52 15.01
CA ARG A 113 5.63 7.50 15.60
C ARG A 113 6.72 7.57 14.54
N ARG A 114 6.57 6.84 13.43
CA ARG A 114 7.60 6.75 12.37
C ARG A 114 7.37 7.71 11.21
N LEU A 115 6.11 8.05 10.94
CA LEU A 115 5.67 9.01 9.92
C LEU A 115 4.86 10.15 10.58
N PRO A 116 5.51 10.99 11.42
CA PRO A 116 4.83 11.98 12.25
C PRO A 116 4.11 13.08 11.47
N HIS A 117 4.35 13.14 10.17
CA HIS A 117 3.78 14.14 9.27
C HIS A 117 2.64 13.61 8.41
N SER A 118 2.20 12.38 8.65
CA SER A 118 1.17 11.73 7.83
C SER A 118 -0.11 12.56 7.73
N ILE A 119 -0.58 12.73 6.50
CA ILE A 119 -1.73 13.54 6.13
C ILE A 119 -2.97 12.64 6.14
N ALA A 120 -3.85 12.87 7.11
CA ALA A 120 -5.10 12.15 7.20
C ALA A 120 -6.05 12.61 6.09
N VAL A 121 -6.51 11.68 5.26
CA VAL A 121 -7.52 11.95 4.23
C VAL A 121 -8.92 11.82 4.81
N SER A 122 -9.89 12.53 4.23
CA SER A 122 -11.30 12.41 4.63
C SER A 122 -11.91 11.06 4.21
N GLU A 123 -13.13 10.77 4.67
CA GLU A 123 -13.85 9.57 4.22
C GLU A 123 -14.20 9.66 2.72
N GLU A 124 -14.52 10.86 2.22
CA GLU A 124 -14.77 11.10 0.79
C GLU A 124 -13.53 10.80 -0.05
N GLU A 125 -12.36 11.31 0.36
CA GLU A 125 -11.08 11.03 -0.29
C GLU A 125 -10.71 9.53 -0.23
N ALA A 126 -10.95 8.89 0.91
CA ALA A 126 -10.69 7.46 1.08
C ALA A 126 -11.57 6.61 0.15
N ASN A 127 -12.87 6.93 0.03
CA ASN A 127 -13.77 6.26 -0.91
C ASN A 127 -13.44 6.56 -2.38
N ALA A 128 -12.80 7.71 -2.66
CA ALA A 128 -12.24 8.02 -3.97
C ALA A 128 -10.87 7.36 -4.24
N PHE A 129 -10.38 6.50 -3.34
CA PHE A 129 -9.10 5.81 -3.45
C PHE A 129 -7.88 6.77 -3.48
N VAL A 130 -7.95 7.95 -2.87
CA VAL A 130 -6.83 8.91 -2.81
C VAL A 130 -5.56 8.29 -2.20
N CYS A 131 -5.71 7.37 -1.24
CA CYS A 131 -4.56 6.65 -0.68
C CYS A 131 -3.97 5.60 -1.62
N ASN A 132 -4.68 5.16 -2.66
CA ASN A 132 -4.16 4.23 -3.67
C ASN A 132 -3.34 4.96 -4.74
N ALA A 133 -2.49 5.87 -4.28
CA ALA A 133 -1.61 6.71 -5.06
C ALA A 133 -0.20 6.11 -5.16
N ILE A 134 0.60 6.63 -6.06
CA ILE A 134 2.04 6.37 -6.11
C ILE A 134 2.81 7.68 -6.12
N THR A 135 4.02 7.67 -5.59
CA THR A 135 4.90 8.84 -5.64
C THR A 135 6.07 8.60 -6.57
N VAL A 136 6.21 9.47 -7.57
CA VAL A 136 7.36 9.49 -8.49
C VAL A 136 8.10 10.80 -8.27
N ARG A 137 9.31 10.72 -7.72
CA ARG A 137 10.09 11.88 -7.27
C ARG A 137 9.28 12.72 -6.29
N ASN A 138 8.84 13.92 -6.70
CA ASN A 138 8.06 14.85 -5.87
C ASN A 138 6.62 14.99 -6.41
N THR A 139 6.13 14.03 -7.19
CA THR A 139 4.78 14.05 -7.75
C THR A 139 3.99 12.85 -7.24
N VAL A 140 2.91 13.12 -6.51
CA VAL A 140 1.92 12.13 -6.11
C VAL A 140 0.94 11.96 -7.26
N LEU A 141 0.89 10.76 -7.83
CA LEU A 141 -0.08 10.34 -8.83
C LEU A 141 -1.24 9.66 -8.11
N SER A 142 -2.36 10.36 -7.99
CA SER A 142 -3.54 9.91 -7.24
C SER A 142 -4.74 9.76 -8.16
N PRO A 143 -5.74 8.94 -7.81
CA PRO A 143 -7.06 9.05 -8.42
C PRO A 143 -7.66 10.44 -8.21
N VAL A 144 -8.56 10.85 -9.11
CA VAL A 144 -9.39 12.05 -8.94
C VAL A 144 -10.17 11.97 -7.64
N GLY A 145 -10.11 13.04 -6.84
CA GLY A 145 -10.77 13.15 -5.54
C GLY A 145 -9.91 13.77 -4.45
N VAL A 146 -8.72 14.27 -4.76
CA VAL A 146 -7.81 14.85 -3.77
C VAL A 146 -8.35 16.20 -3.29
N ALA A 147 -8.68 16.29 -2.00
CA ALA A 147 -9.23 17.49 -1.42
C ALA A 147 -8.21 18.64 -1.39
N ALA A 148 -8.72 19.88 -1.34
CA ALA A 148 -7.88 21.07 -1.28
C ALA A 148 -6.90 21.05 -0.10
N ALA A 149 -7.35 20.60 1.08
CA ALA A 149 -6.52 20.50 2.28
C ALA A 149 -5.37 19.48 2.11
N THR A 150 -5.65 18.30 1.55
CA THR A 150 -4.62 17.29 1.26
C THR A 150 -3.61 17.80 0.24
N ARG A 151 -4.09 18.48 -0.81
CA ARG A 151 -3.23 19.11 -1.82
C ARG A 151 -2.33 20.18 -1.22
N GLU A 152 -2.87 21.04 -0.37
CA GLU A 152 -2.13 22.09 0.33
C GLU A 152 -1.07 21.49 1.27
N ALA A 153 -1.42 20.46 2.04
CA ALA A 153 -0.49 19.76 2.92
C ALA A 153 0.69 19.12 2.17
N LEU A 154 0.44 18.56 0.97
CA LEU A 154 1.47 18.07 0.06
C LEU A 154 2.29 19.21 -0.56
N ALA A 155 1.66 20.32 -0.93
CA ALA A 155 2.34 21.49 -1.50
C ALA A 155 3.32 22.12 -0.49
N HIS A 156 2.98 22.20 0.80
CA HIS A 156 3.89 22.62 1.86
C HIS A 156 5.15 21.73 1.97
N ARG A 157 5.09 20.51 1.44
CA ARG A 157 6.20 19.55 1.35
C ARG A 157 6.93 19.60 0.02
N ARG A 158 6.64 20.60 -0.82
CA ARG A 158 7.17 20.73 -2.19
C ARG A 158 6.82 19.53 -3.06
N MET A 159 5.70 18.87 -2.75
CA MET A 159 5.14 17.81 -3.55
C MET A 159 4.00 18.36 -4.41
N SER A 160 3.98 17.93 -5.66
CA SER A 160 2.88 18.18 -6.59
C SER A 160 1.91 16.99 -6.60
N VAL A 161 0.66 17.24 -6.96
CA VAL A 161 -0.35 16.20 -7.15
C VAL A 161 -0.81 16.22 -8.59
N THR A 162 -0.79 15.07 -9.26
CA THR A 162 -1.45 14.85 -10.55
C THR A 162 -2.56 13.83 -10.34
N GLU A 163 -3.79 14.24 -10.66
CA GLU A 163 -4.94 13.36 -10.58
C GLU A 163 -5.15 12.62 -11.90
N LEU A 164 -5.50 11.34 -11.80
CA LEU A 164 -5.74 10.44 -12.91
C LEU A 164 -7.17 9.92 -12.83
N ASP A 165 -7.85 9.86 -13.97
CA ASP A 165 -9.16 9.19 -14.03
C ASP A 165 -8.95 7.67 -13.92
N MET A 166 -9.30 7.14 -12.75
CA MET A 166 -9.19 5.72 -12.41
C MET A 166 -10.58 5.06 -12.29
N SER A 167 -11.64 5.74 -12.74
CA SER A 167 -13.03 5.35 -12.48
C SER A 167 -13.35 3.90 -12.88
N GLU A 168 -12.84 3.41 -14.01
CA GLU A 168 -13.04 2.02 -14.45
C GLU A 168 -12.33 1.00 -13.56
N PHE A 169 -11.13 1.31 -13.07
CA PHE A 169 -10.40 0.41 -12.18
C PHE A 169 -10.97 0.42 -10.76
N VAL A 170 -11.50 1.56 -10.31
CA VAL A 170 -12.16 1.70 -9.00
C VAL A 170 -13.37 0.75 -8.89
N LYS A 171 -14.06 0.44 -10.01
CA LYS A 171 -15.12 -0.60 -10.04
C LYS A 171 -14.63 -1.98 -9.61
N SER A 172 -13.34 -2.27 -9.79
CA SER A 172 -12.67 -3.50 -9.34
C SER A 172 -12.02 -3.38 -7.96
N GLY A 173 -12.08 -2.20 -7.33
CA GLY A 173 -11.57 -1.94 -5.99
C GLY A 173 -10.07 -1.64 -5.92
N GLY A 174 -9.48 -1.06 -6.97
CA GLY A 174 -8.09 -0.61 -7.00
C GLY A 174 -7.90 0.60 -7.92
N ALA A 175 -6.75 1.28 -7.82
CA ALA A 175 -6.43 2.47 -8.61
C ALA A 175 -4.92 2.54 -8.95
N CYS A 176 -4.25 3.69 -8.79
CA CYS A 176 -2.88 3.89 -9.29
C CYS A 176 -1.89 2.86 -8.76
N HIS A 177 -1.85 2.64 -7.44
CA HIS A 177 -0.88 1.73 -6.82
C HIS A 177 -1.13 0.27 -7.20
N SER A 178 -2.40 -0.15 -7.26
CA SER A 178 -2.75 -1.53 -7.60
C SER A 178 -2.39 -1.93 -9.04
N LEU A 179 -2.11 -0.97 -9.92
CA LEU A 179 -1.76 -1.21 -11.32
C LEU A 179 -0.25 -1.19 -11.60
N VAL A 180 0.57 -0.92 -10.58
CA VAL A 180 2.02 -0.88 -10.74
C VAL A 180 2.70 -1.80 -9.75
N LEU A 181 3.83 -2.35 -10.18
CA LEU A 181 4.78 -3.02 -9.30
C LEU A 181 6.15 -2.39 -9.53
N ARG A 182 6.66 -1.72 -8.50
CA ARG A 182 8.02 -1.18 -8.53
C ARG A 182 9.02 -2.31 -8.29
N LEU A 183 9.96 -2.47 -9.22
CA LEU A 183 11.09 -3.41 -9.12
C LEU A 183 12.38 -2.69 -8.74
#